data_AF-G5J6Q9-F1
#
_entry.id   AF-G5J6Q9-F1
#
_cell.length_a   1.000
_cell.length_b   1.000
_cell.length_c   1.000
_cell.angle_alpha   90.00
_cell.angle_beta   90.00
_cell.angle_gamma   90.00
#
_symmetry.space_group_name_H-M   'P 1'
#
loop_
_entity.id
_entity.type
_entity.pdbx_description
1 polymer ?
#
loop_
_entity_poly.entity_id
_entity_poly.type
_entity_poly.pdbx_seq_one_letter_code
_entity_poly.pdbx_strand_id
1 'polypeptide(L)'
;MSYIGTNGNDNEFDNPNLEQYGLNGDDALGKSDGDFKPFGGEGDDTLFQLGAFLMDGFGGPGNDWMTLVNTSPGSSLYGEDGNDIIEAGGGADTIYGGEARDALYGRGGNDTLYGGGGNDDRQNITAGTQAFGPNFFNTTLGGLYGGEGDDLLDGGDGDDYLDGGDGNDTLEGGTGDDILEGSAGNDNLDGDIGNDSL
;
A
#
# COMPACT_ATOMS: atom_id res chain seq x y z
N MET A 1 -25.44 -3.53 13.87
CA MET A 1 -24.29 -4.32 13.41
C MET A 1 -23.73 -5.04 14.63
N SER A 2 -23.55 -6.35 14.54
CA SER A 2 -22.97 -7.14 15.64
C SER A 2 -21.50 -7.33 15.33
N TYR A 3 -20.65 -6.62 16.07
CA TYR A 3 -19.19 -6.77 16.01
C TYR A 3 -18.79 -8.10 16.64
N ILE A 4 -18.01 -8.89 15.92
CA ILE A 4 -17.26 -10.02 16.48
C ILE A 4 -15.95 -10.07 15.71
N GLY A 5 -15.01 -9.21 16.08
CA GLY A 5 -13.61 -9.56 15.89
C GLY A 5 -13.23 -10.50 17.02
N THR A 6 -12.45 -11.53 16.73
CA THR A 6 -11.95 -12.47 17.72
C THR A 6 -10.58 -11.99 18.22
N ASN A 7 -10.04 -12.60 19.28
CA ASN A 7 -8.68 -12.32 19.73
C ASN A 7 -7.81 -13.48 19.24
N GLY A 8 -6.77 -13.21 18.46
CA GLY A 8 -5.83 -14.19 17.89
C GLY A 8 -5.87 -14.25 16.36
N ASN A 9 -4.91 -14.95 15.74
CA ASN A 9 -4.79 -15.05 14.28
C ASN A 9 -6.03 -15.69 13.63
N ASP A 10 -6.80 -14.87 12.95
CA ASP A 10 -8.05 -15.19 12.30
C ASP A 10 -7.92 -15.06 10.78
N ASN A 11 -8.28 -16.13 10.08
CA ASN A 11 -8.34 -16.12 8.62
C ASN A 11 -9.81 -16.09 8.20
N GLU A 12 -10.31 -14.93 7.76
CA GLU A 12 -11.69 -14.74 7.35
C GLU A 12 -11.80 -14.45 5.85
N PHE A 13 -12.56 -15.29 5.14
CA PHE A 13 -12.74 -15.19 3.69
C PHE A 13 -14.22 -15.21 3.31
N ASP A 14 -14.63 -14.31 2.41
CA ASP A 14 -15.95 -14.30 1.75
C ASP A 14 -17.16 -14.30 2.72
N ASN A 15 -17.04 -13.68 3.89
CA ASN A 15 -18.19 -13.54 4.79
C ASN A 15 -19.09 -12.35 4.35
N PRO A 16 -20.32 -12.60 3.84
CA PRO A 16 -21.17 -11.55 3.29
C PRO A 16 -21.84 -10.68 4.36
N ASN A 17 -21.70 -11.01 5.66
CA ASN A 17 -22.38 -10.32 6.76
C ASN A 17 -21.46 -9.51 7.68
N LEU A 18 -20.16 -9.44 7.38
CA LEU A 18 -19.17 -8.77 8.23
C LEU A 18 -18.31 -7.80 7.40
N GLU A 19 -18.21 -6.57 7.91
CA GLU A 19 -16.96 -5.81 7.79
C GLU A 19 -15.92 -6.67 8.54
N GLN A 20 -14.86 -7.12 7.85
CA GLN A 20 -13.89 -8.04 8.41
C GLN A 20 -12.90 -7.22 9.24
N TYR A 21 -12.79 -7.51 10.54
CA TYR A 21 -11.95 -6.81 11.51
C TYR A 21 -11.06 -7.84 12.20
N GLY A 22 -9.73 -7.74 12.08
CA GLY A 22 -8.77 -8.63 12.73
C GLY A 22 -8.60 -8.41 14.24
N LEU A 23 -8.75 -7.17 14.71
CA LEU A 23 -8.54 -6.78 16.11
C LEU A 23 -7.11 -6.98 16.62
N ASN A 24 -6.74 -8.18 17.10
CA ASN A 24 -5.44 -8.46 17.72
C ASN A 24 -4.86 -9.77 17.19
N GLY A 25 -3.62 -9.75 16.74
CA GLY A 25 -2.91 -10.89 16.18
C GLY A 25 -2.67 -10.69 14.68
N ASP A 26 -1.91 -11.61 14.08
CA ASP A 26 -1.64 -11.56 12.65
C ASP A 26 -2.81 -12.24 11.91
N ASP A 27 -3.64 -11.46 11.24
CA ASP A 27 -4.90 -11.81 10.59
C ASP A 27 -4.83 -11.81 9.07
N ALA A 28 -5.64 -12.65 8.43
CA ALA A 28 -5.77 -12.66 6.97
C ALA A 28 -7.22 -12.50 6.53
N LEU A 29 -7.54 -11.35 5.96
CA LEU A 29 -8.88 -10.94 5.59
C LEU A 29 -9.01 -10.83 4.06
N GLY A 30 -10.07 -11.38 3.49
CA GLY A 30 -10.33 -11.17 2.08
C GLY A 30 -11.75 -11.45 1.60
N LYS A 31 -12.06 -10.86 0.44
CA LYS A 31 -13.30 -11.09 -0.30
C LYS A 31 -13.05 -11.26 -1.79
N SER A 32 -13.91 -12.05 -2.41
CA SER A 32 -13.93 -12.33 -3.85
C SER A 32 -15.09 -11.67 -4.58
N ASP A 33 -16.03 -11.10 -3.83
CA ASP A 33 -17.17 -10.36 -4.36
C ASP A 33 -17.60 -9.20 -3.46
N GLY A 34 -18.22 -8.19 -4.09
CA GLY A 34 -18.75 -7.01 -3.41
C GLY A 34 -17.69 -6.03 -2.93
N ASP A 35 -18.15 -4.85 -2.51
CA ASP A 35 -17.27 -3.84 -1.90
C ASP A 35 -16.74 -4.35 -0.56
N PHE A 36 -15.46 -4.06 -0.28
CA PHE A 36 -14.76 -4.56 0.87
C PHE A 36 -14.14 -3.41 1.67
N LYS A 37 -14.27 -3.47 3.00
CA LYS A 37 -13.71 -2.48 3.91
C LYS A 37 -13.02 -3.19 5.05
N PRO A 38 -11.87 -3.84 4.80
CA PRO A 38 -11.14 -4.55 5.84
C PRO A 38 -10.48 -3.58 6.80
N PHE A 39 -10.31 -4.04 8.03
CA PHE A 39 -9.45 -3.43 9.04
C PHE A 39 -8.64 -4.54 9.69
N GLY A 40 -7.31 -4.51 9.55
CA GLY A 40 -6.41 -5.48 10.16
C GLY A 40 -6.47 -5.38 11.68
N GLY A 41 -5.92 -4.32 12.24
CA GLY A 41 -5.87 -4.12 13.68
C GLY A 41 -4.44 -4.18 14.20
N GLU A 42 -4.23 -4.65 15.42
CA GLU A 42 -2.88 -4.87 15.94
C GLU A 42 -2.32 -6.20 15.42
N GLY A 43 -1.19 -6.19 14.72
CA GLY A 43 -0.53 -7.39 14.22
C GLY A 43 -0.01 -7.21 12.80
N ASP A 44 0.77 -8.17 12.30
CA ASP A 44 1.21 -8.13 10.89
C ASP A 44 0.11 -8.77 10.02
N ASP A 45 -0.76 -7.99 9.38
CA ASP A 45 -2.00 -8.46 8.74
C ASP A 45 -1.90 -8.60 7.21
N THR A 46 -2.76 -9.42 6.62
CA THR A 46 -2.87 -9.57 5.16
C THR A 46 -4.29 -9.31 4.69
N LEU A 47 -4.46 -8.26 3.90
CA LEU A 47 -5.75 -7.83 3.36
C LEU A 47 -5.76 -7.99 1.84
N PHE A 48 -6.77 -8.65 1.28
CA PHE A 48 -6.87 -8.76 -0.18
C PHE A 48 -8.28 -8.77 -0.72
N GLN A 49 -8.44 -8.21 -1.92
CA GLN A 49 -9.68 -8.23 -2.68
C GLN A 49 -9.45 -8.81 -4.07
N LEU A 50 -10.38 -9.66 -4.52
CA LEU A 50 -10.44 -10.12 -5.90
C LEU A 50 -11.62 -9.49 -6.65
N GLY A 51 -11.39 -9.06 -7.89
CA GLY A 51 -12.43 -8.62 -8.82
C GLY A 51 -12.68 -7.10 -8.83
N ALA A 52 -13.61 -6.65 -9.68
CA ALA A 52 -13.84 -5.25 -9.98
C ALA A 52 -14.75 -4.52 -8.98
N PHE A 53 -14.38 -4.52 -7.70
CA PHE A 53 -15.10 -3.87 -6.61
C PHE A 53 -14.19 -2.86 -5.88
N LEU A 54 -14.80 -1.93 -5.13
CA LEU A 54 -14.06 -0.96 -4.33
C LEU A 54 -13.48 -1.61 -3.08
N MET A 55 -12.27 -1.20 -2.69
CA MET A 55 -11.73 -1.47 -1.37
C MET A 55 -11.33 -0.18 -0.64
N ASP A 56 -11.84 -0.02 0.58
CA ASP A 56 -11.30 0.95 1.54
C ASP A 56 -10.64 0.16 2.67
N GLY A 57 -9.33 -0.08 2.57
CA GLY A 57 -8.62 -0.99 3.46
C GLY A 57 -7.66 -0.27 4.41
N PHE A 58 -7.59 -0.78 5.64
CA PHE A 58 -6.73 -0.25 6.70
C PHE A 58 -5.93 -1.41 7.29
N GLY A 59 -4.60 -1.35 7.21
CA GLY A 59 -3.69 -2.28 7.87
C GLY A 59 -3.84 -2.16 9.39
N GLY A 60 -3.39 -1.03 9.92
CA GLY A 60 -3.38 -0.77 11.36
C GLY A 60 -1.95 -0.82 11.90
N PRO A 61 -1.77 -1.03 13.22
CA PRO A 61 -0.44 -1.22 13.76
C PRO A 61 0.18 -2.58 13.42
N GLY A 62 1.30 -2.58 12.69
CA GLY A 62 2.05 -3.77 12.32
C GLY A 62 2.61 -3.64 10.92
N ASN A 63 3.37 -4.64 10.46
CA ASN A 63 3.81 -4.67 9.06
C ASN A 63 2.71 -5.37 8.28
N ASP A 64 1.91 -4.63 7.53
CA ASP A 64 0.71 -5.11 6.87
C ASP A 64 0.91 -5.25 5.37
N TRP A 65 0.23 -6.23 4.79
CA TRP A 65 0.24 -6.40 3.36
C TRP A 65 -1.16 -6.35 2.77
N MET A 66 -1.37 -5.36 1.93
CA MET A 66 -2.63 -5.12 1.23
C MET A 66 -2.46 -5.27 -0.28
N THR A 67 -3.31 -6.08 -0.93
CA THR A 67 -3.25 -6.28 -2.39
C THR A 67 -4.62 -6.35 -3.05
N LEU A 68 -4.73 -5.68 -4.20
CA LEU A 68 -5.91 -5.62 -5.05
C LEU A 68 -5.64 -6.33 -6.37
N VAL A 69 -6.48 -7.32 -6.72
CA VAL A 69 -6.27 -8.14 -7.91
C VAL A 69 -7.44 -8.00 -8.88
N ASN A 70 -7.14 -7.50 -10.09
CA ASN A 70 -8.14 -7.22 -11.14
C ASN A 70 -9.23 -6.22 -10.71
N THR A 71 -8.87 -5.26 -9.87
CA THR A 71 -9.67 -4.08 -9.57
C THR A 71 -9.54 -3.06 -10.70
N SER A 72 -10.53 -2.17 -10.76
CA SER A 72 -10.60 -1.05 -11.70
C SER A 72 -11.25 0.20 -11.08
N PRO A 73 -12.04 0.11 -9.99
CA PRO A 73 -12.44 1.28 -9.23
C PRO A 73 -11.28 1.83 -8.40
N GLY A 74 -11.19 3.16 -8.31
CA GLY A 74 -10.26 3.83 -7.40
C GLY A 74 -10.57 3.53 -5.93
N SER A 75 -9.55 3.11 -5.20
CA SER A 75 -9.58 2.57 -3.84
C SER A 75 -8.83 3.49 -2.88
N SER A 76 -9.08 3.36 -1.58
CA SER A 76 -8.37 4.13 -0.55
C SER A 76 -7.74 3.18 0.45
N LEU A 77 -6.41 3.18 0.50
CA LEU A 77 -5.60 2.18 1.18
C LEU A 77 -4.67 2.86 2.18
N TYR A 78 -4.64 2.35 3.41
CA TYR A 78 -3.87 2.90 4.51
C TYR A 78 -3.06 1.78 5.17
N GLY A 79 -1.74 1.95 5.26
CA GLY A 79 -0.85 1.09 6.03
C GLY A 79 -0.97 1.38 7.52
N GLU A 80 -0.76 2.65 7.88
CA GLU A 80 -0.72 3.19 9.26
C GLU A 80 0.66 3.06 9.92
N ASP A 81 0.83 2.29 10.99
CA ASP A 81 2.10 2.19 11.73
C ASP A 81 2.82 0.90 11.33
N GLY A 82 3.97 0.95 10.67
CA GLY A 82 4.78 -0.24 10.39
C GLY A 82 5.37 -0.26 9.00
N ASN A 83 6.03 -1.36 8.62
CA ASN A 83 6.62 -1.45 7.27
C ASN A 83 5.64 -2.15 6.35
N ASP A 84 4.82 -1.39 5.65
CA ASP A 84 3.68 -1.89 4.92
C ASP A 84 3.99 -2.16 3.46
N ILE A 85 3.26 -3.09 2.87
CA ILE A 85 3.25 -3.31 1.42
C ILE A 85 1.82 -3.07 0.95
N ILE A 86 1.64 -2.18 -0.02
CA ILE A 86 0.32 -1.88 -0.58
C ILE A 86 0.38 -1.93 -2.11
N GLU A 87 -0.51 -2.72 -2.71
CA GLU A 87 -0.68 -2.82 -4.16
C GLU A 87 -2.14 -2.58 -4.55
N ALA A 88 -2.42 -1.43 -5.18
CA ALA A 88 -3.79 -0.98 -5.46
C ALA A 88 -4.39 -1.49 -6.80
N GLY A 89 -3.53 -2.06 -7.65
CA GLY A 89 -3.95 -2.88 -8.78
C GLY A 89 -4.38 -2.07 -10.01
N GLY A 90 -5.51 -1.42 -9.99
CA GLY A 90 -5.96 -0.61 -11.12
C GLY A 90 -7.12 0.26 -10.71
N GLY A 91 -7.17 1.50 -11.18
CA GLY A 91 -8.11 2.46 -10.64
C GLY A 91 -7.55 3.87 -10.70
N ALA A 92 -8.10 4.76 -9.91
CA ALA A 92 -7.42 5.99 -9.55
C ALA A 92 -7.36 5.94 -8.03
N ASP A 93 -6.30 5.34 -7.54
CA ASP A 93 -6.16 4.88 -6.17
C ASP A 93 -5.51 5.96 -5.30
N THR A 94 -5.80 5.94 -4.01
CA THR A 94 -5.12 6.76 -3.02
C THR A 94 -4.52 5.85 -1.97
N ILE A 95 -3.20 5.91 -1.82
CA ILE A 95 -2.43 5.04 -0.96
C ILE A 95 -1.67 5.90 0.05
N TYR A 96 -1.75 5.52 1.32
CA TYR A 96 -0.95 6.09 2.40
C TYR A 96 -0.15 4.96 3.03
N GLY A 97 1.18 5.06 3.02
CA GLY A 97 2.07 4.17 3.77
C GLY A 97 1.89 4.40 5.25
N GLY A 98 2.36 5.55 5.73
CA GLY A 98 2.16 5.99 7.10
C GLY A 98 3.49 6.24 7.79
N GLU A 99 3.76 5.53 8.88
CA GLU A 99 5.02 5.62 9.62
C GLU A 99 5.87 4.38 9.39
N ALA A 100 7.19 4.56 9.31
CA ALA A 100 8.21 3.56 9.00
C ALA A 100 8.43 3.39 7.49
N ARG A 101 8.81 2.19 7.03
CA ARG A 101 9.36 1.99 5.69
C ARG A 101 8.39 1.17 4.87
N ASP A 102 7.82 1.78 3.86
CA ASP A 102 6.71 1.25 3.09
C ASP A 102 7.10 0.90 1.65
N ALA A 103 6.26 0.07 1.03
CA ALA A 103 6.31 -0.26 -0.39
C ALA A 103 4.95 -0.05 -1.02
N LEU A 104 4.80 1.00 -1.83
CA LEU A 104 3.52 1.41 -2.37
C LEU A 104 3.50 1.25 -3.89
N TYR A 105 2.47 0.61 -4.41
CA TYR A 105 2.28 0.33 -5.84
C TYR A 105 0.88 0.73 -6.30
N GLY A 106 0.78 1.82 -7.08
CA GLY A 106 -0.47 2.25 -7.72
C GLY A 106 -0.93 1.28 -8.81
N ARG A 107 0.04 0.84 -9.63
CA ARG A 107 -0.09 -0.06 -10.78
C ARG A 107 -0.70 0.60 -12.00
N GLY A 108 -1.99 0.92 -12.01
CA GLY A 108 -2.63 1.35 -13.25
C GLY A 108 -3.76 2.33 -13.03
N GLY A 109 -3.79 3.34 -13.90
CA GLY A 109 -4.61 4.54 -13.78
C GLY A 109 -3.95 5.59 -12.89
N ASN A 110 -4.63 6.73 -12.68
CA ASN A 110 -3.99 7.92 -12.12
C ASN A 110 -4.06 7.90 -10.60
N ASP A 111 -2.95 7.58 -9.99
CA ASP A 111 -2.86 7.25 -8.58
C ASP A 111 -2.29 8.41 -7.75
N THR A 112 -2.48 8.33 -6.43
CA THR A 112 -1.91 9.25 -5.45
C THR A 112 -1.29 8.44 -4.33
N LEU A 113 0.03 8.50 -4.19
CA LEU A 113 0.80 7.73 -3.22
C LEU A 113 1.49 8.69 -2.25
N TYR A 114 1.29 8.47 -0.96
CA TYR A 114 1.99 9.17 0.13
C TYR A 114 2.78 8.14 0.92
N GLY A 115 4.12 8.27 0.94
CA GLY A 115 5.01 7.44 1.75
C GLY A 115 4.79 7.69 3.22
N GLY A 116 4.97 8.95 3.63
CA GLY A 116 4.66 9.42 4.96
C GLY A 116 5.93 9.73 5.71
N GLY A 117 6.27 8.97 6.74
CA GLY A 117 7.53 9.14 7.45
C GLY A 117 8.29 7.84 7.59
N GLY A 118 9.61 7.91 7.57
CA GLY A 118 10.52 6.78 7.49
C GLY A 118 11.11 6.65 6.09
N ASN A 119 12.10 5.78 5.93
CA ASN A 119 12.88 5.69 4.68
C ASN A 119 12.23 4.69 3.72
N ASP A 120 11.44 5.16 2.77
CA ASP A 120 10.75 4.38 1.74
C ASP A 120 11.68 4.10 0.56
N ASP A 121 12.84 3.53 0.86
CA ASP A 121 13.88 3.24 -0.13
C ASP A 121 13.77 1.80 -0.71
N ARG A 122 14.58 1.51 -1.74
CA ARG A 122 14.63 0.19 -2.44
C ARG A 122 15.16 -1.00 -1.62
N GLN A 123 15.21 -0.96 -0.29
CA GLN A 123 15.55 -2.16 0.51
C GLN A 123 14.37 -3.11 0.64
N ASN A 124 14.68 -4.36 0.94
CA ASN A 124 13.71 -5.43 1.13
C ASN A 124 12.81 -5.16 2.34
N ILE A 125 11.50 -5.20 2.11
CA ILE A 125 10.47 -5.14 3.16
C ILE A 125 9.76 -6.50 3.25
N THR A 126 9.35 -6.88 4.45
CA THR A 126 8.50 -8.04 4.70
C THR A 126 7.29 -7.56 5.48
N ALA A 127 6.11 -7.77 4.93
CA ALA A 127 4.85 -7.38 5.54
C ALA A 127 3.81 -8.50 5.47
N GLY A 128 2.88 -8.46 6.41
CA GLY A 128 1.70 -9.28 6.59
C GLY A 128 1.90 -10.67 7.18
N THR A 129 0.78 -11.30 7.54
CA THR A 129 0.73 -12.65 8.08
C THR A 129 1.14 -13.66 7.02
N GLN A 130 1.96 -14.66 7.38
CA GLN A 130 2.27 -15.80 6.50
C GLN A 130 1.11 -16.82 6.37
N ALA A 131 -0.12 -16.35 6.21
CA ALA A 131 -1.35 -17.15 6.15
C ALA A 131 -1.34 -18.17 4.99
N PHE A 132 -0.61 -17.88 3.90
CA PHE A 132 -0.44 -18.77 2.75
C PHE A 132 0.90 -19.56 2.74
N GLY A 133 1.66 -19.55 3.84
CA GLY A 133 2.94 -20.24 3.99
C GLY A 133 4.15 -19.48 3.42
N PRO A 134 5.38 -19.96 3.68
CA PRO A 134 6.60 -19.15 3.67
C PRO A 134 7.12 -18.64 2.31
N ASN A 135 6.38 -18.86 1.22
CA ASN A 135 6.90 -18.75 -0.15
C ASN A 135 5.94 -18.11 -1.16
N PHE A 136 4.80 -17.58 -0.76
CA PHE A 136 3.89 -17.01 -1.76
C PHE A 136 4.28 -15.57 -2.14
N PHE A 137 4.79 -14.74 -1.21
CA PHE A 137 5.08 -13.32 -1.50
C PHE A 137 6.13 -12.73 -0.54
N ASN A 138 7.23 -13.47 -0.33
CA ASN A 138 8.23 -13.10 0.65
C ASN A 138 9.26 -12.16 0.00
N THR A 139 9.18 -10.88 0.36
CA THR A 139 10.09 -9.79 0.01
C THR A 139 9.80 -9.06 -1.30
N THR A 140 9.36 -7.81 -1.16
CA THR A 140 9.35 -6.80 -2.24
C THR A 140 10.42 -5.75 -1.92
N LEU A 141 10.97 -5.10 -2.95
CA LEU A 141 11.79 -3.90 -2.76
C LEU A 141 10.86 -2.76 -2.31
N GLY A 142 11.26 -1.96 -1.32
CA GLY A 142 10.50 -0.79 -0.88
C GLY A 142 10.48 0.36 -1.88
N GLY A 143 9.74 1.39 -1.51
CA GLY A 143 9.56 2.61 -2.30
C GLY A 143 8.21 2.73 -2.98
N LEU A 144 8.03 3.89 -3.61
CA LEU A 144 6.77 4.33 -4.21
C LEU A 144 6.84 4.18 -5.72
N TYR A 145 5.85 3.50 -6.29
CA TYR A 145 5.74 3.22 -7.71
C TYR A 145 4.33 3.57 -8.20
N GLY A 146 4.22 4.61 -9.04
CA GLY A 146 2.97 5.06 -9.66
C GLY A 146 2.40 3.98 -10.59
N GLY A 147 3.07 3.78 -11.72
CA GLY A 147 2.73 2.70 -12.65
C GLY A 147 2.30 3.25 -14.00
N GLU A 148 1.17 2.79 -14.56
CA GLU A 148 0.58 3.41 -15.75
C GLU A 148 -0.37 4.53 -15.32
N GLY A 149 -0.25 5.76 -15.78
CA GLY A 149 -1.16 6.83 -15.38
C GLY A 149 -0.45 8.16 -15.23
N ASP A 150 -1.19 9.27 -15.11
CA ASP A 150 -0.57 10.52 -14.64
C ASP A 150 -0.67 10.52 -13.10
N ASP A 151 0.42 10.23 -12.42
CA ASP A 151 0.45 9.92 -10.99
C ASP A 151 0.98 11.07 -10.12
N LEU A 152 0.61 11.06 -8.83
CA LEU A 152 1.20 11.92 -7.79
C LEU A 152 1.86 11.05 -6.73
N LEU A 153 3.17 11.22 -6.53
CA LEU A 153 3.95 10.55 -5.50
C LEU A 153 4.58 11.60 -4.57
N ASP A 154 4.43 11.40 -3.26
CA ASP A 154 5.03 12.21 -2.19
C ASP A 154 5.75 11.27 -1.22
N GLY A 155 7.08 11.37 -1.13
CA GLY A 155 7.92 10.53 -0.26
C GLY A 155 7.71 10.88 1.21
N GLY A 156 7.88 12.15 1.55
CA GLY A 156 7.61 12.69 2.88
C GLY A 156 8.88 12.84 3.71
N ASP A 157 8.92 12.25 4.91
CA ASP A 157 10.09 12.34 5.80
C ASP A 157 10.98 11.09 5.64
N GLY A 158 12.14 11.16 5.02
CA GLY A 158 13.03 10.00 4.89
C GLY A 158 13.93 10.06 3.67
N ASP A 159 14.85 9.11 3.53
CA ASP A 159 15.53 8.92 2.25
C ASP A 159 14.67 7.99 1.40
N ASP A 160 14.01 8.53 0.36
CA ASP A 160 12.95 7.83 -0.36
C ASP A 160 13.33 7.46 -1.80
N TYR A 161 12.64 6.46 -2.33
CA TYR A 161 12.68 6.11 -3.74
C TYR A 161 11.30 6.22 -4.38
N LEU A 162 11.18 7.11 -5.38
CA LEU A 162 9.96 7.35 -6.13
C LEU A 162 10.16 7.04 -7.62
N ASP A 163 9.23 6.29 -8.21
CA ASP A 163 9.17 5.98 -9.65
C ASP A 163 7.78 6.30 -10.20
N GLY A 164 7.69 7.28 -11.11
CA GLY A 164 6.42 7.68 -11.73
C GLY A 164 5.86 6.58 -12.64
N GLY A 165 6.71 5.95 -13.43
CA GLY A 165 6.32 4.96 -14.42
C GLY A 165 5.96 5.57 -15.78
N ASP A 166 4.85 5.15 -16.38
CA ASP A 166 4.37 5.59 -17.69
C ASP A 166 3.30 6.68 -17.52
N GLY A 167 3.57 7.92 -17.94
CA GLY A 167 2.61 9.01 -17.86
C GLY A 167 3.26 10.36 -17.68
N ASN A 168 2.50 11.39 -17.31
CA ASN A 168 3.08 12.69 -16.93
C ASN A 168 2.92 12.86 -15.43
N ASP A 169 3.98 12.50 -14.71
CA ASP A 169 3.90 12.32 -13.26
C ASP A 169 4.34 13.55 -12.49
N THR A 170 3.92 13.63 -11.22
CA THR A 170 4.41 14.60 -10.25
C THR A 170 5.01 13.87 -9.06
N LEU A 171 6.31 14.03 -8.85
CA LEU A 171 7.07 13.39 -7.77
C LEU A 171 7.65 14.47 -6.86
N GLU A 172 7.35 14.38 -5.56
CA GLU A 172 7.88 15.20 -4.48
C GLU A 172 8.66 14.30 -3.51
N GLY A 173 9.97 14.55 -3.35
CA GLY A 173 10.83 13.76 -2.45
C GLY A 173 10.52 14.03 -0.97
N GLY A 174 10.48 15.31 -0.61
CA GLY A 174 10.21 15.73 0.76
C GLY A 174 11.50 16.06 1.51
N THR A 175 11.74 15.44 2.65
CA THR A 175 12.96 15.68 3.44
C THR A 175 13.83 14.45 3.50
N GLY A 176 15.10 14.55 3.12
CA GLY A 176 16.04 13.43 3.12
C GLY A 176 16.93 13.48 1.89
N ASP A 177 17.72 12.45 1.63
CA ASP A 177 18.47 12.34 0.37
C ASP A 177 17.72 11.39 -0.58
N ASP A 178 16.93 11.94 -1.52
CA ASP A 178 15.96 11.17 -2.29
C ASP A 178 16.45 10.72 -3.67
N ILE A 179 15.77 9.71 -4.23
CA ILE A 179 15.92 9.27 -5.62
C ILE A 179 14.55 9.30 -6.31
N LEU A 180 14.40 10.21 -7.26
CA LEU A 180 13.18 10.38 -8.04
C LEU A 180 13.44 9.95 -9.50
N GLU A 181 12.60 9.08 -10.04
CA GLU A 181 12.67 8.59 -11.42
C GLU A 181 11.31 8.83 -12.10
N GLY A 182 11.22 9.85 -12.95
CA GLY A 182 9.98 10.14 -13.70
C GLY A 182 9.65 9.12 -14.79
N SER A 183 10.62 8.30 -15.18
CA SER A 183 10.46 7.27 -16.22
C SER A 183 9.94 7.84 -17.56
N ALA A 184 8.74 7.47 -18.01
CA ALA A 184 8.27 7.71 -19.37
C ALA A 184 7.14 8.75 -19.46
N GLY A 185 7.51 10.02 -19.61
CA GLY A 185 6.64 11.04 -20.18
C GLY A 185 7.16 12.44 -19.95
N ASN A 186 6.29 13.38 -19.55
CA ASN A 186 6.72 14.74 -19.22
C ASN A 186 6.47 15.01 -17.74
N ASP A 187 7.48 14.70 -16.94
CA ASP A 187 7.33 14.60 -15.49
C ASP A 187 7.78 15.88 -14.80
N ASN A 188 7.22 16.11 -13.62
CA ASN A 188 7.63 17.16 -12.70
C ASN A 188 8.24 16.51 -11.46
N LEU A 189 9.54 16.76 -11.25
CA LEU A 189 10.33 16.15 -10.18
C LEU A 189 10.84 17.27 -9.26
N ASP A 190 10.51 17.21 -7.98
CA ASP A 190 10.99 18.12 -6.94
C ASP A 190 11.54 17.33 -5.75
N GLY A 191 12.85 17.42 -5.49
CA GLY A 191 13.47 16.74 -4.34
C GLY A 191 13.32 17.49 -3.01
N ASP A 192 12.83 18.74 -3.03
CA ASP A 192 12.74 19.63 -1.86
C ASP A 192 14.03 19.68 -0.99
N ILE A 193 14.00 19.16 0.24
CA ILE A 193 15.10 19.32 1.22
C ILE A 193 16.01 18.09 1.19
N GLY A 194 17.13 18.19 0.48
CA GLY A 194 18.00 17.02 0.35
C GLY A 194 19.23 17.18 -0.51
N ASN A 195 20.01 16.10 -0.63
CA ASN A 195 20.93 15.88 -1.75
C ASN A 195 20.35 14.83 -2.71
N ASP A 196 19.47 15.29 -3.59
CA ASP A 196 18.61 14.38 -4.35
C ASP A 196 19.21 13.99 -5.70
N SER A 197 18.73 12.85 -6.21
CA SER A 197 18.98 12.35 -7.55
C SER A 197 17.68 12.35 -8.36
N LEU A 198 17.67 13.08 -9.48
CA LEU A 198 16.53 13.24 -10.40
C LEU A 198 16.91 12.84 -11.83
#